data_AF-A0A7K0FNC7-F1
#
_entry.id   AF-A0A7K0FNC7-F1
#
_cell.length_a   1.000
_cell.length_b   1.000
_cell.length_c   1.000
_cell.angle_alpha   90.00
_cell.angle_beta   90.00
_cell.angle_gamma   90.00
#
_symmetry.space_group_name_H-M   'P 1'
#
loop_
_entity.id
_entity.type
_entity.pdbx_description
1 polymer ?
#
loop_
_entity_poly.entity_id
_entity_poly.type
_entity_poly.pdbx_seq_one_letter_code
_entity_poly.pdbx_strand_id
1 'polypeptide(L)'
;MIKTFKILLLFLLLSFVVPFNSKAQESVIKGIDYIFLDTLIQKAKVNYPRNKILKEKTDIAKNDISKSNLSWLDVVTFTYLYRPNNNSTINLQDPNLLNGYQIGFNLNLGNVIAKPFTIKNSKATYKISKLEEEEYSLTLEREVKNRYYEYLKYINLLKISSKATLDAESLLKEMKYKYEKGEVSLEVYTNVLLNATNQNKSRIEAEAEVFNAKALLEELVGVKLEDIKINGRN
;
A
#
# COMPACT_ATOMS: atom_id res chain seq x y z
N MET A 1 48.76 -30.86 -39.08
CA MET A 1 47.29 -30.73 -38.92
C MET A 1 46.81 -30.76 -37.47
N ILE A 2 47.34 -31.63 -36.59
CA ILE A 2 46.93 -31.69 -35.17
C ILE A 2 47.40 -30.48 -34.34
N LYS A 3 48.61 -29.93 -34.63
CA LYS A 3 49.12 -28.74 -33.92
C LYS A 3 48.33 -27.46 -34.24
N THR A 4 47.91 -27.28 -35.49
CA THR A 4 47.08 -26.14 -35.92
C THR A 4 45.67 -26.22 -35.34
N PHE A 5 45.12 -27.43 -35.17
CA PHE A 5 43.84 -27.64 -34.51
C PHE A 5 43.89 -27.31 -32.99
N LYS A 6 44.98 -27.68 -32.30
CA LYS A 6 45.18 -27.31 -30.88
C LYS A 6 45.31 -25.79 -30.68
N ILE A 7 45.97 -25.09 -31.60
CA ILE A 7 46.11 -23.63 -31.55
C ILE A 7 44.76 -22.95 -31.78
N LEU A 8 43.95 -23.47 -32.71
CA LEU A 8 42.60 -22.97 -32.96
C LEU A 8 41.67 -23.19 -31.75
N LEU A 9 41.79 -24.35 -31.09
CA LEU A 9 40.99 -24.68 -29.91
C LEU A 9 41.42 -23.88 -28.68
N LEU A 10 42.70 -23.54 -28.55
CA LEU A 10 43.21 -22.63 -27.52
C LEU A 10 42.70 -21.19 -27.73
N PHE A 11 42.61 -20.74 -28.99
CA PHE A 11 42.05 -19.42 -29.33
C PHE A 11 40.55 -19.33 -29.06
N LEU A 12 39.81 -20.42 -29.30
CA LEU A 12 38.37 -20.52 -29.00
C LEU A 12 38.07 -20.59 -27.49
N LEU A 13 38.99 -21.15 -26.70
CA LEU A 13 38.87 -21.17 -25.24
C LEU A 13 39.22 -19.83 -24.61
N LEU A 14 40.13 -19.05 -25.21
CA LEU A 14 40.48 -17.71 -24.73
C LEU A 14 39.38 -16.66 -24.97
N SER A 15 38.55 -16.82 -26.01
CA SER A 15 37.45 -15.89 -26.30
C SER A 15 36.27 -15.99 -25.31
N PHE A 16 36.20 -17.06 -24.52
CA PHE A 16 35.19 -17.24 -23.46
C PHE A 16 35.58 -16.60 -22.12
N VAL A 17 36.80 -16.07 -21.97
CA VAL A 17 37.31 -15.51 -20.69
C VAL A 17 37.33 -13.97 -20.69
N VAL A 18 36.69 -13.31 -21.66
CA VAL A 18 36.49 -11.87 -21.58
C VAL A 18 35.21 -11.63 -20.76
N PRO A 19 35.29 -11.17 -19.50
CA PRO A 19 34.12 -10.65 -18.85
C PRO A 19 33.71 -9.41 -19.64
N PHE A 20 32.62 -9.53 -20.41
CA PHE A 20 31.83 -8.38 -20.78
C PHE A 20 31.34 -7.76 -19.48
N ASN A 21 32.13 -6.85 -18.91
CA ASN A 21 31.65 -5.84 -17.98
C ASN A 21 30.71 -4.96 -18.80
N SER A 22 29.49 -5.47 -19.00
CA SER A 22 28.36 -4.69 -19.47
C SER A 22 28.25 -3.56 -18.46
N LYS A 23 28.67 -2.35 -18.85
CA LYS A 23 28.45 -1.16 -18.03
C LYS A 23 26.94 -1.08 -17.90
N ALA A 24 26.48 -1.44 -16.70
CA ALA A 24 25.10 -1.39 -16.30
C ALA A 24 24.51 -0.09 -16.82
N GLN A 25 23.42 -0.23 -17.55
CA GLN A 25 22.53 0.84 -17.98
C GLN A 25 22.57 1.95 -16.92
N GLU A 26 23.11 3.12 -17.26
CA GLU A 26 23.06 4.29 -16.36
C GLU A 26 21.58 4.60 -16.16
N SER A 27 20.99 3.99 -15.14
CA SER A 27 19.61 4.25 -14.76
C SER A 27 19.51 5.74 -14.48
N VAL A 28 18.62 6.42 -15.21
CA VAL A 28 18.30 7.83 -14.98
C VAL A 28 17.85 8.06 -13.53
N ILE A 29 17.36 7.01 -12.86
CA ILE A 29 17.09 6.99 -11.42
C ILE A 29 18.39 6.70 -10.67
N LYS A 30 19.22 7.75 -10.49
CA LYS A 30 20.32 7.70 -9.51
C LYS A 30 19.75 7.51 -8.10
N GLY A 31 20.19 6.45 -7.43
CA GLY A 31 20.16 6.29 -5.97
C GLY A 31 18.77 6.21 -5.36
N ILE A 32 18.10 5.05 -5.50
CA ILE A 32 16.97 4.70 -4.64
C ILE A 32 17.49 4.61 -3.20
N ASP A 33 16.96 5.42 -2.29
CA ASP A 33 17.25 5.29 -0.87
C ASP A 33 16.32 4.23 -0.27
N TYR A 34 16.82 2.99 -0.22
CA TYR A 34 16.05 1.86 0.31
C TYR A 34 15.74 2.00 1.81
N ILE A 35 16.58 2.72 2.58
CA ILE A 35 16.35 2.96 4.00
C ILE A 35 15.17 3.92 4.19
N PHE A 36 15.14 4.99 3.39
CA PHE A 36 14.01 5.89 3.37
C PHE A 36 12.74 5.18 2.90
N LEU A 37 12.83 4.37 1.84
CA LEU A 37 11.71 3.58 1.32
C LEU A 37 11.12 2.63 2.38
N ASP A 38 11.96 1.91 3.12
CA ASP A 38 11.50 1.05 4.20
C ASP A 38 10.79 1.87 5.30
N THR A 39 11.32 3.06 5.61
CA THR A 39 10.67 3.97 6.55
C THR A 39 9.29 4.41 6.06
N LEU A 40 9.14 4.73 4.76
CA LEU A 40 7.84 5.05 4.15
C LEU A 40 6.86 3.87 4.26
N ILE A 41 7.32 2.65 3.99
CA ILE A 41 6.49 1.44 4.09
C ILE A 41 6.00 1.24 5.52
N GLN A 42 6.88 1.39 6.52
CA GLN A 42 6.50 1.26 7.92
C GLN A 42 5.49 2.34 8.35
N LYS A 43 5.73 3.60 7.96
CA LYS A 43 4.80 4.69 8.25
C LYS A 43 3.44 4.47 7.59
N ALA A 44 3.41 4.01 6.33
CA ALA A 44 2.16 3.66 5.64
C ALA A 44 1.41 2.54 6.37
N LYS A 45 2.09 1.45 6.76
CA LYS A 45 1.46 0.34 7.52
C LYS A 45 0.87 0.83 8.85
N VAL A 46 1.51 1.78 9.52
CA VAL A 46 1.02 2.32 10.80
C VAL A 46 -0.12 3.33 10.61
N ASN A 47 -0.03 4.19 9.61
CA ASN A 47 -0.91 5.36 9.49
C ASN A 47 -2.12 5.13 8.60
N TYR A 48 -2.00 4.29 7.55
CA TYR A 48 -3.01 4.20 6.50
C TYR A 48 -4.34 3.62 7.05
N PRO A 49 -5.48 4.34 6.91
CA PRO A 49 -6.75 3.95 7.54
C PRO A 49 -7.25 2.56 7.13
N ARG A 50 -7.08 2.19 5.86
CA ARG A 50 -7.53 0.87 5.38
C ARG A 50 -6.77 -0.28 6.03
N ASN A 51 -5.49 -0.10 6.33
CA ASN A 51 -4.72 -1.11 7.04
C ASN A 51 -5.23 -1.28 8.48
N LYS A 52 -5.55 -0.17 9.16
CA LYS A 52 -6.18 -0.20 10.49
C LYS A 52 -7.51 -0.93 10.46
N ILE A 53 -8.38 -0.63 9.48
CA ILE A 53 -9.68 -1.31 9.33
C ILE A 53 -9.51 -2.82 9.18
N LEU A 54 -8.54 -3.29 8.39
CA LEU A 54 -8.31 -4.72 8.21
C LEU A 54 -7.79 -5.39 9.48
N LYS A 55 -6.89 -4.73 10.20
CA LYS A 55 -6.45 -5.20 11.52
C LYS A 55 -7.62 -5.33 12.50
N GLU A 56 -8.47 -4.32 12.59
CA GLU A 56 -9.67 -4.36 13.45
C GLU A 56 -10.63 -5.48 13.00
N LYS A 57 -10.78 -5.74 11.70
CA LYS A 57 -11.57 -6.89 11.20
C LYS A 57 -10.99 -8.23 11.64
N THR A 58 -9.67 -8.39 11.57
CA THR A 58 -8.97 -9.57 12.07
C THR A 58 -9.21 -9.76 13.57
N ASP A 59 -9.15 -8.67 14.35
CA ASP A 59 -9.38 -8.69 15.79
C ASP A 59 -10.85 -9.01 16.14
N ILE A 60 -11.82 -8.48 15.38
CA ILE A 60 -13.24 -8.86 15.49
C ILE A 60 -13.42 -10.36 15.24
N ALA A 61 -12.87 -10.88 14.14
CA ALA A 61 -13.00 -12.31 13.81
C ALA A 61 -12.33 -13.20 14.87
N LYS A 62 -11.23 -12.73 15.49
CA LYS A 62 -10.59 -13.40 16.61
C LYS A 62 -11.49 -13.40 17.86
N ASN A 63 -12.09 -12.26 18.18
CA ASN A 63 -13.01 -12.13 19.31
C ASN A 63 -14.27 -13.00 19.12
N ASP A 64 -14.73 -13.18 17.88
CA ASP A 64 -15.84 -14.07 17.56
C ASP A 64 -15.52 -15.54 17.85
N ILE A 65 -14.26 -15.98 17.77
CA ILE A 65 -13.86 -17.32 18.25
C ILE A 65 -14.07 -17.42 19.75
N SER A 66 -13.60 -16.43 20.52
CA SER A 66 -13.77 -16.39 21.98
C SER A 66 -15.24 -16.35 22.37
N LYS A 67 -16.05 -15.54 21.69
CA LYS A 67 -17.51 -15.50 21.86
C LYS A 67 -18.16 -16.85 21.52
N SER A 68 -17.75 -17.49 20.43
CA SER A 68 -18.24 -18.82 20.04
C SER A 68 -17.90 -19.87 21.11
N ASN A 69 -16.70 -19.81 21.69
CA ASN A 69 -16.30 -20.69 22.79
C ASN A 69 -17.13 -20.44 24.06
N LEU A 70 -17.33 -19.17 24.45
CA LEU A 70 -18.15 -18.81 25.61
C LEU A 70 -19.62 -19.22 25.43
N SER A 71 -20.11 -19.24 24.20
CA SER A 71 -21.49 -19.64 23.89
C SER A 71 -21.81 -21.11 24.21
N TRP A 72 -20.82 -21.92 24.59
CA TRP A 72 -21.05 -23.22 25.22
C TRP A 72 -21.77 -23.11 26.57
N LEU A 73 -21.62 -21.99 27.27
CA LEU A 73 -22.30 -21.73 28.54
C LEU A 73 -23.80 -21.46 28.31
N ASP A 74 -24.18 -20.92 27.15
CA ASP A 74 -25.58 -20.61 26.79
C ASP A 74 -26.43 -21.88 26.52
N VAL A 75 -25.79 -23.04 26.45
CA VAL A 75 -26.47 -24.33 26.22
C VAL A 75 -27.43 -24.67 27.36
N VAL A 76 -27.13 -24.20 28.57
CA VAL A 76 -27.96 -24.40 29.77
C VAL A 76 -28.54 -23.06 30.17
N THR A 77 -29.86 -22.95 30.12
CA THR A 77 -30.57 -21.77 30.63
C THR A 77 -31.22 -22.11 31.97
N PHE A 78 -30.95 -21.29 32.98
CA PHE A 78 -31.61 -21.34 34.27
C PHE A 78 -32.80 -20.38 34.28
N THR A 79 -33.98 -20.90 34.60
CA THR A 79 -35.21 -20.10 34.71
C THR A 79 -35.74 -20.20 36.12
N TYR A 80 -35.94 -19.06 36.77
CA TYR A 80 -36.61 -18.95 38.05
C TYR A 80 -37.88 -18.13 37.88
N LEU A 81 -39.01 -18.73 38.25
CA LEU A 81 -40.32 -18.11 38.14
C LEU A 81 -41.03 -18.15 39.50
N TYR A 82 -41.39 -16.98 40.00
CA TYR A 82 -42.22 -16.83 41.19
C TYR A 82 -43.61 -16.35 40.80
N ARG A 83 -44.64 -17.09 41.22
CA ARG A 83 -46.05 -16.72 41.01
C ARG A 83 -46.74 -16.51 42.36
N PRO A 84 -47.11 -15.27 42.72
CA PRO A 84 -47.81 -15.00 43.96
C PRO A 84 -49.25 -15.57 43.92
N ASN A 85 -49.67 -16.15 45.03
CA ASN A 85 -50.91 -16.91 45.14
C ASN A 85 -52.11 -15.98 45.37
N ASN A 86 -52.45 -15.18 44.36
CA ASN A 86 -53.56 -14.24 44.44
C ASN A 86 -54.78 -14.90 43.78
N ASN A 87 -55.42 -15.81 44.54
CA ASN A 87 -56.66 -16.55 44.25
C ASN A 87 -56.48 -17.93 43.59
N SER A 88 -56.49 -18.95 44.43
CA SER A 88 -56.73 -20.36 44.10
C SER A 88 -58.20 -20.60 43.72
N THR A 89 -58.63 -20.07 42.57
CA THR A 89 -59.82 -20.55 41.88
C THR A 89 -59.38 -21.22 40.59
N ILE A 90 -59.74 -22.49 40.43
CA ILE A 90 -59.55 -23.21 39.17
C ILE A 90 -60.43 -22.49 38.15
N ASN A 91 -59.83 -21.58 37.37
CA ASN A 91 -60.51 -20.97 36.25
C ASN A 91 -60.59 -22.05 35.16
N LEU A 92 -61.81 -22.47 34.79
CA LEU A 92 -62.05 -23.55 33.83
C LEU A 92 -61.49 -23.24 32.43
N GLN A 93 -61.13 -21.98 32.19
CA GLN A 93 -60.53 -21.47 30.96
C GLN A 93 -58.99 -21.54 30.95
N ASP A 94 -58.33 -21.69 32.11
CA ASP A 94 -56.87 -21.80 32.22
C ASP A 94 -56.48 -22.60 33.49
N PRO A 95 -56.46 -23.96 33.42
CA PRO A 95 -56.25 -24.81 34.58
C PRO A 95 -54.78 -24.78 35.01
N ASN A 96 -54.44 -23.81 35.85
CA ASN A 96 -53.10 -23.66 36.40
C ASN A 96 -52.89 -24.61 37.59
N LEU A 97 -52.11 -25.68 37.37
CA LEU A 97 -51.85 -26.76 38.34
C LEU A 97 -50.70 -26.49 39.32
N LEU A 98 -49.88 -25.44 39.11
CA LEU A 98 -48.65 -25.19 39.89
C LEU A 98 -48.52 -23.71 40.31
N ASN A 99 -48.70 -23.43 41.60
CA ASN A 99 -48.46 -22.14 42.25
C ASN A 99 -47.18 -22.18 43.09
N GLY A 100 -46.50 -21.03 43.27
CA GLY A 100 -45.27 -20.93 44.07
C GLY A 100 -43.99 -20.73 43.25
N TYR A 101 -42.86 -21.22 43.78
CA TYR A 101 -41.53 -21.12 43.16
C TYR A 101 -41.31 -22.25 42.16
N GLN A 102 -40.96 -21.91 40.92
CA GLN A 102 -40.62 -22.86 39.87
C GLN A 102 -39.19 -22.61 39.40
N ILE A 103 -38.36 -23.66 39.42
CA ILE A 103 -37.00 -23.66 38.90
C ILE A 103 -36.97 -24.60 37.71
N GLY A 104 -36.51 -24.10 36.56
CA GLY A 104 -36.39 -24.88 35.32
C GLY A 104 -34.97 -24.80 34.78
N PHE A 105 -34.47 -25.93 34.28
CA PHE A 105 -33.28 -26.00 33.45
C PHE A 105 -33.71 -26.37 32.03
N ASN A 106 -33.32 -25.56 31.06
CA ASN A 106 -33.55 -25.88 29.65
C ASN A 106 -32.21 -26.20 28.98
N LEU A 107 -32.13 -27.37 28.34
CA LEU A 107 -30.98 -27.81 27.56
C LEU A 107 -31.35 -27.82 26.07
N ASN A 108 -30.70 -26.98 25.27
CA ASN A 108 -30.92 -26.96 23.83
C ASN A 108 -29.96 -27.91 23.11
N LEU A 109 -30.40 -29.16 22.88
CA LEU A 109 -29.60 -30.20 22.21
C LEU A 109 -29.22 -29.84 20.76
N GLY A 110 -30.08 -29.11 20.04
CA GLY A 110 -29.77 -28.63 18.69
C GLY A 110 -28.58 -27.67 18.69
N ASN A 111 -28.52 -26.76 19.66
CA ASN A 111 -27.38 -25.87 19.86
C ASN A 111 -26.11 -26.64 20.20
N VAL A 112 -26.19 -27.67 21.06
CA VAL A 112 -25.03 -28.52 21.44
C VAL A 112 -24.38 -29.14 20.21
N ILE A 113 -25.18 -29.72 19.32
CA ILE A 113 -24.68 -30.39 18.10
C ILE A 113 -24.09 -29.35 17.12
N ALA A 114 -24.65 -28.14 17.05
CA ALA A 114 -24.20 -27.10 16.15
C ALA A 114 -22.92 -26.36 16.63
N LYS A 115 -22.68 -26.24 17.95
CA LYS A 115 -21.56 -25.43 18.51
C LYS A 115 -20.18 -25.76 17.92
N PRO A 116 -19.75 -27.04 17.76
CA PRO A 116 -18.44 -27.34 17.18
C PRO A 116 -18.28 -26.81 15.75
N PHE A 117 -19.35 -26.89 14.94
CA PHE A 117 -19.36 -26.37 13.57
C PHE A 117 -19.30 -24.84 13.56
N THR A 118 -20.03 -24.17 14.45
CA THR A 118 -19.94 -22.72 14.62
C THR A 118 -18.52 -22.28 14.99
N ILE A 119 -17.86 -22.95 15.94
CA ILE A 119 -16.48 -22.64 16.32
C ILE A 119 -15.51 -22.88 15.15
N LYS A 120 -15.68 -23.99 14.41
CA LYS A 120 -14.87 -24.27 13.22
C LYS A 120 -15.04 -23.18 12.17
N ASN A 121 -16.27 -22.70 11.97
CA ASN A 121 -16.57 -21.60 11.06
C ASN A 121 -15.89 -20.30 11.51
N SER A 122 -16.04 -19.91 12.79
CA SER A 122 -15.40 -18.69 13.33
C SER A 122 -13.87 -18.75 13.21
N LYS A 123 -13.25 -19.92 13.40
CA LYS A 123 -11.80 -20.12 13.17
C LYS A 123 -11.41 -19.96 11.70
N ALA A 124 -12.24 -20.46 10.78
CA ALA A 124 -12.03 -20.28 9.35
C ALA A 124 -12.16 -18.81 8.95
N THR A 125 -13.18 -18.10 9.46
CA THR A 125 -13.37 -16.66 9.25
C THR A 125 -12.16 -15.86 9.75
N TYR A 126 -11.66 -16.12 10.95
CA TYR A 126 -10.43 -15.48 11.45
C TYR A 126 -9.23 -15.73 10.53
N LYS A 127 -9.05 -16.97 10.05
CA LYS A 127 -7.97 -17.30 9.12
C LYS A 127 -8.10 -16.52 7.81
N ILE A 128 -9.31 -16.38 7.28
CA ILE A 128 -9.59 -15.60 6.07
C ILE A 128 -9.24 -14.13 6.32
N SER A 129 -9.77 -13.51 7.38
CA SER A 129 -9.48 -12.09 7.68
C SER A 129 -8.00 -11.82 7.89
N LYS A 130 -7.27 -12.75 8.53
CA LYS A 130 -5.81 -12.63 8.67
C LYS A 130 -5.09 -12.70 7.32
N LEU A 131 -5.51 -13.59 6.42
CA LEU A 131 -4.92 -13.66 5.07
C LEU A 131 -5.23 -12.40 4.24
N GLU A 132 -6.43 -11.82 4.38
CA GLU A 132 -6.79 -10.55 3.76
C GLU A 132 -5.93 -9.39 4.27
N GLU A 133 -5.64 -9.35 5.59
CA GLU A 133 -4.72 -8.37 6.19
C GLU A 133 -3.29 -8.52 5.64
N GLU A 134 -2.79 -9.76 5.54
CA GLU A 134 -1.47 -10.06 5.00
C GLU A 134 -1.35 -9.71 3.52
N GLU A 135 -2.34 -10.08 2.71
CA GLU A 135 -2.43 -9.71 1.29
C GLU A 135 -2.43 -8.19 1.10
N TYR A 136 -3.22 -7.49 1.92
CA TYR A 136 -3.28 -6.04 1.85
C TYR A 136 -1.97 -5.39 2.28
N SER A 137 -1.25 -5.93 3.27
CA SER A 137 0.07 -5.45 3.68
C SER A 137 1.09 -5.52 2.54
N LEU A 138 1.08 -6.61 1.76
CA LEU A 138 1.91 -6.74 0.55
C LEU A 138 1.50 -5.74 -0.54
N THR A 139 0.19 -5.58 -0.74
CA THR A 139 -0.36 -4.63 -1.71
C THR A 139 0.01 -3.19 -1.37
N LEU A 140 -0.11 -2.81 -0.10
CA LEU A 140 0.25 -1.49 0.41
C LEU A 140 1.74 -1.23 0.21
N GLU A 141 2.59 -2.22 0.51
CA GLU A 141 4.03 -2.12 0.30
C GLU A 141 4.39 -1.89 -1.18
N ARG A 142 3.78 -2.66 -2.08
CA ARG A 142 3.95 -2.45 -3.53
C ARG A 142 3.52 -1.05 -3.95
N GLU A 143 2.41 -0.57 -3.41
CA GLU A 143 1.87 0.75 -3.75
C GLU A 143 2.79 1.88 -3.28
N VAL A 144 3.33 1.79 -2.06
CA VAL A 144 4.35 2.74 -1.56
C VAL A 144 5.56 2.76 -2.49
N LYS A 145 6.09 1.58 -2.87
CA LYS A 145 7.24 1.46 -3.78
C LYS A 145 6.96 2.13 -5.11
N ASN A 146 5.80 1.84 -5.73
CA ASN A 146 5.43 2.40 -7.02
C ASN A 146 5.35 3.94 -6.96
N ARG A 147 4.64 4.49 -5.96
CA ARG A 147 4.51 5.95 -5.79
C ARG A 147 5.85 6.62 -5.50
N TYR A 148 6.73 5.97 -4.74
CA TYR A 148 8.09 6.47 -4.49
C TYR A 148 8.94 6.50 -5.76
N TYR A 149 8.90 5.44 -6.58
CA TYR A 149 9.63 5.41 -7.85
C TYR A 149 9.11 6.45 -8.83
N GLU A 150 7.79 6.67 -8.85
CA GLU A 150 7.18 7.71 -9.66
C GLU A 150 7.59 9.12 -9.20
N TYR A 151 7.62 9.36 -7.89
CA TYR A 151 8.15 10.61 -7.33
C TYR A 151 9.62 10.86 -7.75
N LEU A 152 10.49 9.84 -7.63
CA LEU A 152 11.88 9.94 -8.07
C LEU A 152 12.01 10.18 -9.59
N LYS A 153 11.17 9.52 -10.40
CA LYS A 153 11.09 9.72 -11.84
C LYS A 153 10.82 11.20 -12.16
N TYR A 154 9.79 11.78 -11.55
CA TYR A 154 9.43 13.18 -11.82
C TYR A 154 10.44 14.19 -11.29
N ILE A 155 11.10 13.91 -10.15
CA ILE A 155 12.22 14.75 -9.70
C ILE A 155 13.33 14.80 -10.76
N ASN A 156 13.66 13.66 -11.37
CA ASN A 156 14.70 13.61 -12.39
C ASN A 156 14.25 14.27 -13.69
N LEU A 157 12.98 14.11 -14.08
CA LEU A 157 12.41 14.81 -15.23
C LEU A 157 12.44 16.33 -15.03
N LEU A 158 12.07 16.82 -13.85
CA LEU A 158 12.16 18.23 -13.50
C LEU A 158 13.59 18.74 -13.62
N LYS A 159 14.59 18.01 -13.11
CA LYS A 159 16.01 18.39 -13.27
C LYS A 159 16.42 18.53 -14.74
N ILE A 160 15.97 17.60 -15.60
CA ILE A 160 16.25 17.63 -17.04
C ILE A 160 15.57 18.84 -17.69
N SER A 161 14.27 19.04 -17.45
CA SER A 161 13.51 20.15 -18.02
C SER A 161 14.02 21.51 -17.53
N SER A 162 14.41 21.63 -16.26
CA SER A 162 15.05 22.83 -15.72
C SER A 162 16.35 23.15 -16.44
N LYS A 163 17.22 22.15 -16.68
CA LYS A 163 18.46 22.36 -17.44
C LYS A 163 18.16 22.80 -18.88
N ALA A 164 17.24 22.10 -19.56
CA ALA A 164 16.85 22.45 -20.92
C ALA A 164 16.28 23.87 -21.03
N THR A 165 15.52 24.31 -20.03
CA THR A 165 14.99 25.68 -19.95
C THR A 165 16.12 26.71 -19.82
N LEU A 166 17.08 26.47 -18.92
CA LEU A 166 18.24 27.37 -18.74
C LEU A 166 19.09 27.49 -20.02
N ASP A 167 19.32 26.37 -20.70
CA ASP A 167 20.06 26.34 -21.97
C ASP A 167 19.29 27.10 -23.07
N ALA A 168 17.97 26.91 -23.16
CA ALA A 168 17.12 27.59 -24.13
C ALA A 168 16.98 29.10 -23.87
N GLU A 169 16.87 29.53 -22.61
CA GLU A 169 16.86 30.94 -22.22
C GLU A 169 18.19 31.63 -22.54
N SER A 170 19.30 30.94 -22.32
CA SER A 170 20.64 31.44 -22.66
C SER A 170 20.78 31.65 -24.17
N LEU A 171 20.33 30.67 -24.98
CA LEU A 171 20.33 30.78 -26.43
C LEU A 171 19.40 31.89 -26.94
N LEU A 172 18.20 32.03 -26.35
CA LEU A 172 17.26 33.10 -26.70
C LEU A 172 17.89 34.48 -26.47
N LYS A 173 18.58 34.66 -25.34
CA LYS A 173 19.28 35.92 -25.03
C LYS A 173 20.35 36.25 -26.07
N GLU A 174 21.15 35.26 -26.48
CA GLU A 174 22.15 35.43 -27.53
C GLU A 174 21.51 35.80 -28.87
N MET A 175 20.46 35.07 -29.27
CA MET A 175 19.78 35.30 -30.55
C MET A 175 19.04 36.63 -30.60
N LYS A 176 18.49 37.10 -29.47
CA LYS A 176 17.91 38.43 -29.36
C LYS A 176 18.95 39.50 -29.68
N TYR A 177 20.15 39.40 -29.10
CA TYR A 177 21.24 40.36 -29.34
C TYR A 177 21.69 40.36 -30.81
N LYS A 178 21.84 39.17 -31.42
CA LYS A 178 22.19 39.04 -32.84
C LYS A 178 21.09 39.62 -33.74
N TYR A 179 19.82 39.41 -33.40
CA TYR A 179 18.69 39.94 -34.15
C TYR A 179 18.63 41.47 -34.08
N GLU A 180 18.83 42.06 -32.90
CA GLU A 180 18.90 43.52 -32.69
C GLU A 180 20.02 44.18 -33.53
N LYS A 181 21.07 43.43 -33.86
CA LYS A 181 22.16 43.88 -34.75
C LYS A 181 21.94 43.57 -36.24
N GLY A 182 20.84 42.88 -36.59
CA GLY A 182 20.59 42.43 -37.95
C GLY A 182 21.46 41.25 -38.41
N GLU A 183 22.09 40.52 -37.50
CA GLU A 183 22.95 39.36 -37.80
C GLU A 183 22.17 38.06 -38.05
N VAL A 184 20.88 38.01 -37.65
CA VAL A 184 19.97 36.86 -37.88
C VAL A 184 18.60 37.33 -38.36
N SER A 185 17.85 36.45 -39.03
CA SER A 185 16.49 36.76 -39.51
C SER A 185 15.45 36.70 -38.38
N LEU A 186 14.31 37.37 -38.59
CA LEU A 186 13.15 37.32 -37.69
C LEU A 186 12.64 35.87 -37.51
N GLU A 187 12.69 35.06 -38.57
CA GLU A 187 12.27 33.67 -38.53
C GLU A 187 13.11 32.84 -37.55
N VAL A 188 14.45 32.97 -37.62
CA VAL A 188 15.37 32.27 -36.72
C VAL A 188 15.13 32.69 -35.26
N TYR A 189 15.00 34.00 -35.01
CA TYR A 189 14.68 34.51 -33.68
C TYR A 189 13.36 33.96 -33.16
N THR A 190 12.31 33.97 -33.98
CA THR A 190 10.97 33.48 -33.61
C THR A 190 10.99 31.99 -33.28
N ASN A 191 11.71 31.17 -34.05
CA ASN A 191 11.86 29.74 -33.79
C ASN A 191 12.53 29.46 -32.43
N VAL A 192 13.57 30.23 -32.08
CA VAL A 192 14.26 30.09 -30.78
C VAL A 192 13.38 30.58 -29.63
N LEU A 193 12.61 31.66 -29.82
CA LEU A 193 11.63 32.14 -28.85
C LEU A 193 10.55 31.10 -28.57
N LEU A 194 10.00 30.47 -29.62
CA LEU A 194 9.03 29.39 -29.48
C LEU A 194 9.62 28.19 -28.75
N ASN A 195 10.86 27.80 -29.07
CA ASN A 195 11.55 26.72 -28.35
C ASN A 195 11.71 27.04 -26.86
N ALA A 196 12.22 28.23 -26.50
CA ALA A 196 12.37 28.63 -25.10
C ALA A 196 11.03 28.64 -24.34
N THR A 197 9.97 29.13 -24.99
CA THR A 197 8.61 29.10 -24.44
C THR A 197 8.14 27.66 -24.19
N ASN A 198 8.38 26.75 -25.13
CA ASN A 198 8.03 25.34 -25.00
C ASN A 198 8.82 24.65 -23.89
N GLN A 199 10.13 24.91 -23.76
CA GLN A 199 10.94 24.33 -22.68
C GLN A 199 10.46 24.81 -21.31
N ASN A 200 10.12 26.09 -21.17
CA ASN A 200 9.56 26.61 -19.92
C ASN A 200 8.20 25.97 -19.59
N LYS A 201 7.34 25.76 -20.59
CA LYS A 201 6.09 25.00 -20.40
C LYS A 201 6.37 23.58 -19.90
N SER A 202 7.30 22.85 -20.53
CA SER A 202 7.68 21.50 -20.10
C SER A 202 8.29 21.45 -18.70
N ARG A 203 8.97 22.51 -18.25
CA ARG A 203 9.46 22.64 -16.86
C ARG A 203 8.31 22.79 -15.87
N ILE A 204 7.33 23.65 -16.16
CA ILE A 204 6.14 23.86 -15.32
C ILE A 204 5.33 22.56 -15.22
N GLU A 205 5.15 21.85 -16.33
CA GLU A 205 4.46 20.55 -16.34
C GLU A 205 5.22 19.52 -15.48
N ALA A 206 6.54 19.41 -15.63
CA ALA A 206 7.35 18.50 -14.80
C ALA A 206 7.29 18.86 -13.31
N GLU A 207 7.23 20.15 -12.96
CA GLU A 207 7.09 20.62 -11.58
C GLU A 207 5.73 20.22 -10.99
N ALA A 208 4.65 20.39 -11.75
CA ALA A 208 3.31 19.95 -11.36
C ALA A 208 3.25 18.43 -11.10
N GLU A 209 3.90 17.62 -11.95
CA GLU A 209 3.96 16.17 -11.76
C GLU A 209 4.75 15.76 -10.50
N VAL A 210 5.81 16.50 -10.14
CA VAL A 210 6.51 16.29 -8.86
C VAL A 210 5.58 16.53 -7.69
N PHE A 211 4.80 17.62 -7.70
CA PHE A 211 3.87 17.92 -6.61
C PHE A 211 2.75 16.89 -6.52
N ASN A 212 2.21 16.45 -7.66
CA ASN A 212 1.19 15.41 -7.71
C ASN A 212 1.72 14.08 -7.14
N ALA A 213 2.86 13.61 -7.63
CA ALA A 213 3.46 12.37 -7.15
C ALA A 213 3.84 12.42 -5.67
N LYS A 214 4.30 13.59 -5.19
CA LYS A 214 4.54 13.83 -3.77
C LYS A 214 3.25 13.69 -2.96
N ALA A 215 2.18 14.39 -3.35
CA ALA A 215 0.90 14.34 -2.63
C ALA A 215 0.31 12.93 -2.58
N LEU A 216 0.39 12.18 -3.68
CA LEU A 216 -0.02 10.78 -3.74
C LEU A 216 0.80 9.89 -2.80
N LEU A 217 2.11 10.10 -2.70
CA LEU A 217 2.93 9.34 -1.77
C LEU A 217 2.58 9.68 -0.31
N GLU A 218 2.40 10.97 0.00
CA GLU A 218 2.03 11.45 1.33
C GLU A 218 0.64 10.95 1.77
N GLU A 219 -0.32 10.88 0.86
CA GLU A 219 -1.65 10.31 1.10
C GLU A 219 -1.55 8.88 1.65
N LEU A 220 -0.69 8.06 1.06
CA LEU A 220 -0.52 6.66 1.43
C LEU A 220 0.26 6.50 2.75
N VAL A 221 1.25 7.35 2.97
CA VAL A 221 2.13 7.34 4.15
C VAL A 221 1.45 8.00 5.37
N GLY A 222 0.49 8.89 5.12
CA GLY A 222 -0.31 9.59 6.14
C GLY A 222 0.44 10.71 6.87
N VAL A 223 1.65 11.07 6.43
CA VAL A 223 2.45 12.19 6.94
C VAL A 223 3.19 12.86 5.78
N LYS A 224 3.57 14.12 5.95
CA LYS A 224 4.37 14.84 4.96
C LYS A 224 5.77 14.24 4.87
N LEU A 225 6.35 14.20 3.67
CA LEU A 225 7.70 13.65 3.46
C LEU A 225 8.76 14.45 4.22
N GLU A 226 8.56 15.76 4.40
CA GLU A 226 9.46 16.63 5.17
C GLU A 226 9.56 16.23 6.65
N ASP A 227 8.50 15.68 7.22
CA ASP A 227 8.42 15.35 8.64
C ASP A 227 9.05 13.97 8.94
N ILE A 228 9.42 13.22 7.90
CA ILE A 228 9.97 11.88 8.01
C ILE A 228 11.48 11.99 8.26
N LYS A 229 11.84 11.98 9.54
CA LYS A 229 13.25 11.80 9.93
C LYS A 229 13.71 10.40 9.56
N ILE A 230 14.81 10.32 8.83
CA ILE A 230 15.52 9.07 8.59
C ILE A 230 16.17 8.69 9.93
N ASN A 231 15.74 7.58 10.54
CA ASN A 231 16.46 7.01 11.66
C ASN A 231 17.88 6.63 11.17
N GLY A 232 18.88 7.48 11.44
CA GLY A 232 20.28 7.20 11.12
C GLY A 232 21.07 8.27 10.35
N ARG A 233 20.50 9.45 10.05
CA ARG A 233 21.29 10.60 9.59
C ARG A 233 21.02 11.82 10.46
N ASN A 234 22.03 12.16 11.28
CA ASN A 234 22.21 13.49 11.86
C ASN A 234 22.57 14.48 10.76
#